data_AF-A0AAD7DJZ1-F1
#
_entry.id   AF-A0AAD7DJZ1-F1
#
_cell.length_a   1.000
_cell.length_b   1.000
_cell.length_c   1.000
_cell.angle_alpha   90.00
_cell.angle_beta   90.00
_cell.angle_gamma   90.00
#
_symmetry.space_group_name_H-M   'P 1'
#
loop_
_entity.id
_entity.type
_entity.pdbx_description
1 polymer ?
#
loop_
_entity_poly.entity_id
_entity_poly.type
_entity_poly.pdbx_seq_one_letter_code
_entity_poly.pdbx_strand_id
1 'polypeptide(L)'
;MLCITSFGYAGLDPIWAAIRLEEEGDESIWSDGIDQTCDRLNNMLVVASLLLATSAAFLTTTPPITSMLNYTLRGPYMCMLGSFGLLIGGIIVASVCVLVSSKARPYWSEQVLYANRFHVYCTLIMLSYPFFSIGVAALLLAFGI
;
A
#
# COMPACT_ATOMS: atom_id res chain seq x y z
N MET A 1 8.20 7.17 10.79
CA MET A 1 7.49 5.96 10.35
C MET A 1 6.74 6.20 9.05
N LEU A 2 5.73 7.08 9.02
CA LEU A 2 4.92 7.35 7.81
C LEU A 2 5.78 7.68 6.57
N CYS A 3 6.77 8.56 6.68
CA CYS A 3 7.66 8.93 5.56
C CYS A 3 8.51 7.75 5.03
N ILE A 4 8.93 6.84 5.94
CA ILE A 4 9.71 5.66 5.59
C ILE A 4 8.81 4.65 4.87
N THR A 5 7.59 4.45 5.37
CA THR A 5 6.64 3.53 4.74
C THR A 5 6.12 4.05 3.40
N SER A 6 5.94 5.36 3.25
CA SER A 6 5.43 5.94 2.01
C SER A 6 6.53 6.07 0.95
N PHE A 7 7.63 6.73 1.29
CA PHE A 7 8.67 7.15 0.33
C PHE A 7 10.00 6.44 0.53
N GLY A 8 10.16 5.63 1.58
CA GLY A 8 11.43 4.95 1.90
C GLY A 8 12.50 5.86 2.49
N TYR A 9 12.17 7.11 2.79
CA TYR A 9 13.10 8.10 3.35
C TYR A 9 12.73 8.46 4.78
N ALA A 10 13.75 8.83 5.57
CA ALA A 10 13.57 9.26 6.95
C ALA A 10 12.82 10.61 7.07
N GLY A 11 12.84 11.43 6.01
CA GLY A 11 12.23 12.76 5.96
C GLY A 11 11.63 13.08 4.59
N LEU A 12 10.96 14.23 4.51
CA LEU A 12 10.40 14.78 3.28
C LEU A 12 11.40 15.66 2.51
N ASP A 13 12.55 15.96 3.09
CA ASP A 13 13.58 16.80 2.48
C ASP A 13 14.01 16.34 1.09
N PRO A 14 14.16 15.03 0.78
CA PRO A 14 14.48 14.56 -0.56
C PRO A 14 13.39 14.88 -1.59
N ILE A 15 12.13 14.85 -1.16
CA ILE A 15 10.97 15.11 -2.05
C ILE A 15 10.86 16.61 -2.32
N TRP A 16 11.04 17.44 -1.29
CA TRP A 16 11.10 18.89 -1.46
C TRP A 16 12.29 19.32 -2.31
N ALA A 17 13.44 18.66 -2.17
CA ALA A 17 14.59 18.88 -3.05
C ALA A 17 14.27 18.50 -4.50
N ALA A 18 13.61 17.37 -4.74
CA ALA A 18 13.19 16.95 -6.08
C ALA A 18 12.20 17.94 -6.73
N ILE A 19 11.25 18.49 -5.96
CA ILE A 19 10.30 19.51 -6.46
C ILE A 19 11.04 20.79 -6.86
N ARG A 20 12.01 21.25 -6.04
CA ARG A 20 12.77 22.47 -6.32
C ARG A 20 13.74 22.32 -7.50
N LEU A 21 14.32 21.14 -7.70
CA LEU A 21 15.24 20.87 -8.81
C LEU A 21 14.52 20.81 -10.17
N GLU A 22 13.21 20.52 -10.19
CA GLU A 22 12.39 20.68 -11.42
C GLU A 22 12.33 22.16 -11.84
N GLU A 23 12.21 23.10 -10.90
CA GLU A 23 12.23 24.54 -11.22
C GLU A 23 13.56 24.97 -11.86
N GLU A 24 14.65 24.26 -11.57
CA GLU A 24 15.98 24.45 -12.16
C GLU A 24 16.16 23.72 -13.50
N GLY A 25 15.16 22.95 -13.94
CA GLY A 25 15.11 22.29 -15.25
C GLY A 25 15.53 20.81 -15.26
N ASP A 26 15.73 20.18 -14.10
CA ASP A 26 16.08 18.76 -13.99
C ASP A 26 14.87 17.90 -13.60
N GLU A 27 14.01 17.58 -14.58
CA GLU A 27 12.81 16.75 -14.40
C GLU A 27 13.13 15.29 -14.01
N SER A 28 14.38 14.83 -14.23
CA SER A 28 14.76 13.42 -14.09
C SER A 28 14.67 12.91 -12.65
N ILE A 29 15.01 13.77 -11.68
CA ILE A 29 15.03 13.40 -10.26
C ILE A 29 13.61 13.17 -9.73
N TRP A 30 12.64 13.97 -10.19
CA TRP A 30 11.25 13.77 -9.83
C TRP A 30 10.67 12.51 -10.45
N SER A 31 10.90 12.28 -11.75
CA SER A 31 10.41 11.08 -12.43
C SER A 31 10.94 9.82 -11.76
N ASP A 32 12.24 9.79 -11.44
CA ASP A 32 12.86 8.65 -10.76
C ASP A 32 12.26 8.38 -9.37
N GLY A 33 11.96 9.45 -8.61
CA GLY A 33 11.34 9.33 -7.29
C GLY A 33 9.90 8.81 -7.34
N ILE A 34 9.12 9.27 -8.33
CA ILE A 34 7.76 8.79 -8.57
C ILE A 34 7.77 7.36 -9.07
N ASP A 35 8.64 7.02 -10.02
CA ASP A 35 8.76 5.67 -10.57
C ASP A 35 9.16 4.68 -9.46
N GLN A 36 10.13 5.03 -8.62
CA GLN A 36 10.48 4.20 -7.47
C GLN A 36 9.31 3.99 -6.51
N THR A 37 8.49 5.02 -6.28
CA THR A 37 7.31 4.93 -5.42
C THR A 37 6.23 4.03 -6.05
N CYS A 38 5.97 4.19 -7.35
CA CYS A 38 5.05 3.37 -8.12
C CYS A 38 5.49 1.91 -8.16
N ASP A 39 6.78 1.63 -8.37
CA ASP A 39 7.34 0.27 -8.38
C ASP A 39 7.15 -0.43 -7.04
N ARG A 40 7.36 0.27 -5.92
CA ARG A 40 7.11 -0.28 -4.58
C ARG A 40 5.64 -0.60 -4.38
N LEU A 41 4.74 0.30 -4.75
CA LEU A 41 3.29 0.07 -4.67
C LEU A 41 2.84 -1.08 -5.57
N ASN A 42 3.40 -1.20 -6.77
CA ASN A 42 3.13 -2.31 -7.70
C ASN A 42 3.60 -3.65 -7.13
N ASN A 43 4.81 -3.71 -6.56
CA ASN A 43 5.29 -4.90 -5.87
C ASN A 43 4.35 -5.31 -4.72
N MET A 44 3.82 -4.33 -3.98
CA MET A 44 2.83 -4.60 -2.93
C MET A 44 1.49 -5.09 -3.48
N LEU A 45 1.02 -4.53 -4.59
CA LEU A 45 -0.19 -5.00 -5.27
C LEU A 45 -0.06 -6.47 -5.68
N VAL A 46 1.09 -6.88 -6.20
CA VAL A 46 1.36 -8.28 -6.55
C VAL A 46 1.27 -9.18 -5.31
N VAL A 47 1.95 -8.81 -4.22
CA VAL A 47 1.91 -9.56 -2.96
C VAL A 47 0.49 -9.63 -2.40
N ALA A 48 -0.23 -8.51 -2.36
CA ALA A 48 -1.60 -8.45 -1.87
C ALA A 48 -2.54 -9.32 -2.71
N SER A 49 -2.39 -9.33 -4.03
CA SER A 49 -3.20 -10.14 -4.94
C SER A 49 -2.97 -11.65 -4.72
N LEU A 50 -1.72 -12.05 -4.47
CA LEU A 50 -1.38 -13.44 -4.14
C LEU A 50 -2.00 -13.87 -2.80
N LEU A 51 -1.91 -13.01 -1.77
CA LEU A 51 -2.55 -13.27 -0.48
C LEU A 51 -4.09 -13.29 -0.60
N LEU A 52 -4.65 -12.45 -1.46
CA LEU A 52 -6.09 -12.40 -1.71
C LEU A 52 -6.58 -13.69 -2.38
N ALA A 53 -5.88 -14.16 -3.40
CA ALA A 53 -6.18 -15.43 -4.05
C ALA A 53 -6.07 -16.61 -3.06
N THR A 54 -5.05 -16.58 -2.20
CA THR A 54 -4.83 -17.63 -1.19
C THR A 54 -5.94 -17.63 -0.13
N SER A 55 -6.29 -16.46 0.41
CA SER A 55 -7.41 -16.33 1.35
C SER A 55 -8.75 -16.71 0.72
N ALA A 56 -8.99 -16.35 -0.55
CA ALA A 56 -10.17 -16.78 -1.29
C ALA A 56 -10.25 -18.31 -1.42
N ALA A 57 -9.12 -18.97 -1.69
CA ALA A 57 -9.05 -20.43 -1.76
C ALA A 57 -9.41 -21.07 -0.41
N PHE A 58 -8.84 -20.60 0.71
CA PHE A 58 -9.18 -21.10 2.04
C PHE A 58 -10.64 -20.83 2.43
N LEU A 59 -11.21 -19.69 2.03
CA LEU A 59 -12.60 -19.36 2.31
C LEU A 59 -13.61 -20.20 1.51
N THR A 60 -13.23 -20.66 0.32
CA THR A 60 -14.13 -21.37 -0.61
C THR A 60 -13.94 -22.88 -0.63
N THR A 61 -12.85 -23.39 -0.06
CA THR A 61 -12.55 -24.82 -0.02
C THR A 61 -12.78 -25.39 1.37
N THR A 62 -13.22 -26.66 1.43
CA THR A 62 -13.31 -27.39 2.70
C THR A 62 -11.96 -27.99 3.07
N PRO A 63 -11.53 -27.94 4.35
CA PRO A 63 -10.28 -28.52 4.79
C PRO A 63 -10.21 -30.02 4.45
N PRO A 64 -9.13 -30.48 3.79
CA PRO A 64 -8.98 -31.90 3.46
C PRO A 64 -8.78 -32.75 4.72
N ILE A 65 -8.24 -32.18 5.80
CA ILE A 65 -8.00 -32.85 7.07
C ILE A 65 -8.44 -31.93 8.22
N THR A 66 -9.65 -32.13 8.71
CA THR A 66 -10.25 -31.34 9.82
C THR A 66 -9.53 -31.53 11.16
N SER A 67 -8.73 -32.59 11.32
CA SER A 67 -8.00 -32.88 12.55
C SER A 67 -6.66 -32.15 12.71
N MET A 68 -6.08 -31.65 11.61
CA MET A 68 -4.82 -30.87 11.66
C MET A 68 -5.07 -29.36 11.59
N LEU A 69 -6.01 -28.91 10.76
CA LEU A 69 -6.17 -27.49 10.46
C LEU A 69 -7.64 -27.18 10.19
N ASN A 70 -8.36 -26.81 11.25
CA ASN A 70 -9.80 -26.53 11.20
C ASN A 70 -10.06 -25.02 11.03
N TYR A 71 -9.77 -24.51 9.84
CA TYR A 71 -10.02 -23.11 9.49
C TYR A 71 -11.50 -22.75 9.30
N THR A 72 -12.41 -23.71 9.41
CA THR A 72 -13.86 -23.46 9.40
C THR A 72 -14.43 -23.15 10.79
N LEU A 73 -13.60 -23.19 11.85
CA LEU A 73 -13.97 -22.65 13.16
C LEU A 73 -14.21 -21.13 13.08
N ARG A 74 -15.16 -20.66 13.88
CA ARG A 74 -15.64 -19.27 13.84
C ARG A 74 -14.54 -18.22 14.03
N GLY A 75 -13.51 -18.52 14.83
CA GLY A 75 -12.37 -17.63 15.05
C GLY A 75 -11.50 -17.49 13.80
N PRO A 76 -10.83 -18.57 13.34
CA PRO A 76 -10.07 -18.62 12.10
C PRO A 76 -10.80 -18.04 10.89
N TYR A 77 -12.08 -18.40 10.73
CA TYR A 77 -12.90 -17.93 9.62
C TYR A 77 -13.09 -16.40 9.64
N MET A 78 -13.34 -15.80 10.81
CA MET A 78 -13.44 -14.34 10.93
C MET A 78 -12.09 -13.64 10.68
N CYS A 79 -10.97 -14.24 11.09
CA CYS A 79 -9.63 -13.73 10.78
C CYS A 79 -9.36 -13.75 9.27
N MET A 80 -9.69 -14.84 8.58
CA MET A 80 -9.55 -14.93 7.12
C MET A 80 -10.44 -13.94 6.38
N LEU A 81 -11.67 -13.76 6.83
CA LEU A 81 -12.62 -12.81 6.21
C LEU A 81 -12.18 -11.35 6.44
N GLY A 82 -11.65 -11.05 7.62
CA GLY A 82 -11.02 -9.76 7.92
C GLY A 82 -9.78 -9.50 7.07
N SER A 83 -8.90 -10.51 6.91
CA SER A 83 -7.74 -10.44 6.02
C SER A 83 -8.15 -10.17 4.57
N PHE A 84 -9.14 -10.91 4.07
CA PHE A 84 -9.67 -10.76 2.71
C PHE A 84 -10.20 -9.33 2.47
N GLY A 85 -10.98 -8.79 3.41
CA GLY A 85 -11.49 -7.41 3.33
C GLY A 85 -10.38 -6.35 3.34
N LEU A 86 -9.38 -6.51 4.22
CA LEU A 86 -8.23 -5.60 4.30
C LEU A 86 -7.36 -5.65 3.04
N LEU A 87 -7.21 -6.82 2.42
CA LEU A 87 -6.48 -6.97 1.16
C LEU A 87 -7.19 -6.23 0.02
N ILE A 88 -8.52 -6.36 -0.10
CA ILE A 88 -9.28 -5.62 -1.11
C ILE A 88 -9.13 -4.11 -0.89
N GLY A 89 -9.31 -3.64 0.34
CA GLY A 89 -9.15 -2.21 0.65
C GLY A 89 -7.74 -1.70 0.35
N GLY A 90 -6.72 -2.46 0.74
CA GLY A 90 -5.32 -2.16 0.46
C GLY A 90 -5.00 -2.10 -1.03
N ILE A 91 -5.53 -3.05 -1.81
CA ILE A 91 -5.37 -3.09 -3.28
C ILE A 91 -6.02 -1.87 -3.92
N ILE A 92 -7.27 -1.54 -3.56
CA ILE A 92 -7.98 -0.39 -4.15
C ILE A 92 -7.21 0.91 -3.87
N VAL A 93 -6.83 1.15 -2.62
CA VAL A 93 -6.09 2.37 -2.25
C VAL A 93 -4.72 2.41 -2.93
N ALA A 94 -3.98 1.30 -2.97
CA ALA A 94 -2.70 1.23 -3.66
C ALA A 94 -2.82 1.52 -5.16
N SER A 95 -3.83 0.96 -5.84
CA SER A 95 -4.08 1.23 -7.26
C SER A 95 -4.40 2.70 -7.51
N VAL A 96 -5.23 3.32 -6.67
CA VAL A 96 -5.51 4.77 -6.76
C VAL A 96 -4.23 5.58 -6.55
N CYS A 97 -3.41 5.22 -5.56
CA CYS A 97 -2.13 5.90 -5.32
C CYS A 97 -1.18 5.80 -6.52
N VAL A 98 -1.04 4.63 -7.16
CA VAL A 98 -0.21 4.47 -8.37
C VAL A 98 -0.75 5.33 -9.52
N LEU A 99 -2.06 5.34 -9.74
CA LEU A 99 -2.68 6.15 -10.79
C LEU A 99 -2.48 7.66 -10.56
N VAL A 100 -2.63 8.12 -9.33
CA VAL A 100 -2.40 9.52 -8.97
C VAL A 100 -0.92 9.87 -9.12
N SER A 101 -0.01 9.06 -8.56
CA SER A 101 1.44 9.31 -8.63
C SER A 101 1.97 9.30 -10.05
N SER A 102 1.54 8.35 -10.90
CA SER A 102 1.95 8.30 -12.32
C SER A 102 1.46 9.49 -13.17
N LYS A 103 0.46 10.24 -12.69
CA LYS A 103 -0.04 11.47 -13.33
C LYS A 103 0.42 12.74 -12.62
N ALA A 104 1.11 12.61 -11.49
CA ALA A 104 1.49 13.71 -10.64
C ALA A 104 2.67 14.46 -11.27
N ARG A 105 2.39 15.67 -11.79
CA ARG A 105 3.43 16.65 -12.11
C ARG A 105 3.90 17.33 -10.82
N PRO A 106 5.14 17.84 -10.74
CA PRO A 106 5.69 18.33 -9.47
C PRO A 106 5.02 19.65 -9.08
N TYR A 107 4.79 20.56 -10.04
CA TYR A 107 3.96 21.76 -9.82
C TYR A 107 2.58 21.45 -9.22
N TRP A 108 1.89 20.43 -9.76
CA TRP A 108 0.56 20.05 -9.25
C TRP A 108 0.65 19.35 -7.89
N SER A 109 1.69 18.54 -7.69
CA SER A 109 1.97 17.91 -6.41
C SER A 109 2.21 18.95 -5.32
N GLU A 110 3.00 19.98 -5.60
CA GLU A 110 3.25 21.05 -4.65
C GLU A 110 1.96 21.77 -4.27
N GLN A 111 1.16 22.17 -5.26
CA GLN A 111 -0.06 22.95 -5.02
C GLN A 111 -1.24 22.15 -4.45
N VAL A 112 -1.29 20.84 -4.68
CA VAL A 112 -2.44 20.02 -4.24
C VAL A 112 -2.07 19.09 -3.11
N LEU A 113 -0.98 18.33 -3.26
CA LEU A 113 -0.56 17.33 -2.27
C LEU A 113 0.22 17.97 -1.11
N TYR A 114 0.97 19.05 -1.37
CA TYR A 114 1.84 19.69 -0.39
C TYR A 114 1.44 21.12 0.02
N ALA A 115 0.30 21.65 -0.47
CA ALA A 115 -0.12 23.02 -0.17
C ALA A 115 -0.33 23.32 1.32
N ASN A 116 -0.80 22.35 2.09
CA ASN A 116 -1.03 22.50 3.52
C ASN A 116 -0.46 21.32 4.28
N ARG A 117 -0.02 21.54 5.53
CA ARG A 117 0.45 20.48 6.43
C ARG A 117 -0.56 19.33 6.55
N PHE A 118 -1.86 19.64 6.54
CA PHE A 118 -2.92 18.63 6.59
C PHE A 118 -2.95 17.74 5.32
N HIS A 119 -2.79 18.32 4.13
CA HIS A 119 -2.71 17.56 2.89
C HIS A 119 -1.49 16.64 2.89
N VAL A 120 -0.35 17.12 3.38
CA VAL A 120 0.87 16.30 3.52
C VAL A 120 0.64 15.09 4.43
N TYR A 121 -0.01 15.28 5.58
CA TYR A 121 -0.35 14.14 6.44
C TYR A 121 -1.35 13.19 5.79
N CYS A 122 -2.36 13.72 5.10
CA CYS A 122 -3.36 12.90 4.40
C CYS A 122 -2.72 12.04 3.30
N THR A 123 -1.82 12.61 2.49
CA THR A 123 -1.12 11.89 1.42
C THR A 123 -0.17 10.85 1.99
N LEU A 124 0.58 11.17 3.04
CA LEU A 124 1.41 10.21 3.77
C LEU A 124 0.59 9.04 4.34
N ILE A 125 -0.58 9.32 4.92
CA ILE A 125 -1.48 8.29 5.45
C ILE A 125 -2.03 7.42 4.31
N MET A 126 -2.50 8.02 3.21
CA MET A 126 -3.01 7.28 2.06
C MET A 126 -1.93 6.38 1.42
N LEU A 127 -0.70 6.88 1.29
CA LEU A 127 0.40 6.11 0.71
C LEU A 127 0.90 4.99 1.64
N SER A 128 0.86 5.20 2.95
CA SER A 128 1.26 4.19 3.94
C SER A 128 0.15 3.18 4.25
N TYR A 129 -1.11 3.51 3.98
CA TYR A 129 -2.25 2.63 4.25
C TYR A 129 -2.11 1.24 3.61
N PRO A 130 -1.72 1.08 2.33
CA PRO A 130 -1.50 -0.23 1.73
C PRO A 130 -0.49 -1.08 2.50
N PHE A 131 0.60 -0.49 2.98
CA PHE A 131 1.63 -1.19 3.74
C PHE A 131 1.06 -1.78 5.05
N PHE A 132 0.34 -0.94 5.81
CA PHE A 132 -0.27 -1.38 7.06
C PHE A 132 -1.41 -2.38 6.80
N SER A 133 -2.25 -2.13 5.80
CA SER A 133 -3.38 -2.99 5.48
C SER A 133 -2.92 -4.39 5.05
N ILE A 134 -1.96 -4.47 4.14
CA ILE A 134 -1.39 -5.75 3.66
C ILE A 134 -0.66 -6.46 4.81
N GLY A 135 0.11 -5.73 5.62
CA GLY A 135 0.82 -6.30 6.78
C GLY A 135 -0.13 -6.89 7.82
N VAL A 136 -1.17 -6.15 8.22
CA VAL A 136 -2.19 -6.64 9.16
C VAL A 136 -2.97 -7.81 8.55
N ALA A 137 -3.32 -7.73 7.27
CA ALA A 137 -4.01 -8.82 6.59
C ALA A 137 -3.16 -10.10 6.53
N ALA A 138 -1.85 -9.98 6.27
CA ALA A 138 -0.93 -11.11 6.27
C ALA A 138 -0.84 -11.75 7.66
N LEU A 139 -0.77 -10.95 8.73
CA LEU A 139 -0.78 -11.45 10.10
C LEU A 139 -2.10 -12.16 10.43
N LEU A 140 -3.24 -11.56 10.10
CA LEU A 140 -4.56 -12.19 10.32
C LEU A 140 -4.70 -13.50 9.55
N LEU A 141 -4.16 -13.56 8.33
CA LEU A 141 -4.14 -14.79 7.55
C LEU A 141 -3.25 -15.84 8.21
N ALA A 142 -2.05 -15.46 8.67
CA ALA A 142 -1.12 -16.35 9.36
C ALA A 142 -1.65 -16.88 10.70
N PHE A 143 -2.48 -16.13 11.42
CA PHE A 143 -3.17 -16.60 12.63
C PHE A 143 -4.45 -17.40 12.33
N GLY A 144 -5.03 -17.22 11.15
CA GLY A 144 -6.24 -17.92 10.74
C GLY A 144 -5.97 -19.31 10.17
N ILE A 145 -4.78 -19.53 9.61
CA ILE A 145 -4.30 -20.84 9.12
C ILE A 145 -3.60 -21.56 10.28
#